data_AF-A0A2R6IGV3-F1
#
_entry.id   AF-A0A2R6IGV3-F1
#
_cell.length_a   1.000
_cell.length_b   1.000
_cell.length_c   1.000
_cell.angle_alpha   90.00
_cell.angle_beta   90.00
_cell.angle_gamma   90.00
#
_symmetry.space_group_name_H-M   'P 1'
#
loop_
_entity.id
_entity.type
_entity.pdbx_description
1 polymer ?
#
loop_
_entity_poly.entity_id
_entity_poly.type
_entity_poly.pdbx_seq_one_letter_code
_entity_poly.pdbx_strand_id
1 'polypeptide(L)'
;TDYYGAAEVTNDGAGWAGQVTVEASWYNSDDEYLGKDSTRLATLGPDETWAARVWALDPDGEPARAEVELLDSVGAPPTAPDGVTVEDSEVSIDDTSITATGRIHNGTDAEIGYLESIVQLQAGDGTLLADGWTNVSDLPADETWQFEASLSSRDRDGQVADHRVFADTGL
;
A
#
# COMPACT_ATOMS: atom_id res chain seq x y z
N THR A 1 10.31 -11.90 19.21
CA THR A 1 9.45 -10.71 19.21
C THR A 1 9.63 -10.06 17.88
N ASP A 2 8.56 -9.61 17.24
CA ASP A 2 8.68 -8.89 15.97
C ASP A 2 9.00 -7.42 16.29
N TYR A 3 10.03 -6.87 15.64
CA TYR A 3 10.47 -5.49 15.83
C TYR A 3 9.98 -4.64 14.66
N TYR A 4 9.51 -3.44 14.95
CA TYR A 4 9.18 -2.46 13.92
C TYR A 4 9.66 -1.05 14.30
N GLY A 5 10.00 -0.28 13.28
CA GLY A 5 10.18 1.17 13.32
C GLY A 5 8.90 1.82 12.82
N ALA A 6 8.47 2.90 13.45
CA ALA A 6 7.25 3.62 13.09
C ALA A 6 7.54 5.08 12.76
N ALA A 7 6.80 5.59 11.79
CA ALA A 7 6.79 7.01 11.43
C ALA A 7 5.38 7.42 10.99
N GLU A 8 5.04 8.68 11.18
CA GLU A 8 3.88 9.30 10.55
C GLU A 8 4.36 10.11 9.36
N VAL A 9 3.83 9.82 8.18
CA VAL A 9 4.13 10.57 6.95
C VAL A 9 2.86 11.29 6.51
N THR A 10 2.92 12.61 6.45
CA THR A 10 1.81 13.45 5.99
C THR A 10 2.17 14.10 4.67
N ASN A 11 1.23 14.12 3.73
CA ASN A 11 1.38 14.90 2.51
C ASN A 11 0.82 16.33 2.72
N ASP A 12 1.70 17.26 3.06
CA ASP A 12 1.36 18.69 3.20
C ASP A 12 1.21 19.41 1.83
N GLY A 13 1.33 18.68 0.73
CA GLY A 13 1.18 19.19 -0.63
C GLY A 13 -0.28 19.19 -1.09
N ALA A 14 -0.62 20.12 -1.99
CA ALA A 14 -1.97 20.22 -2.55
C ALA A 14 -2.33 19.13 -3.60
N GLY A 15 -1.36 18.30 -3.97
CA GLY A 15 -1.52 17.24 -4.97
C GLY A 15 -1.20 15.88 -4.38
N TRP A 16 -1.64 14.84 -5.08
CA TRP A 16 -1.32 13.46 -4.71
C TRP A 16 0.16 13.18 -4.89
N ALA A 17 0.78 12.58 -3.88
CA ALA A 17 2.10 11.99 -4.00
C ALA A 17 1.98 10.62 -4.68
N GLY A 18 2.96 10.28 -5.53
CA GLY A 18 3.16 8.90 -6.01
C GLY A 18 3.63 7.98 -4.89
N GLN A 19 4.41 6.96 -5.24
CA GLN A 19 4.90 5.99 -4.28
C GLN A 19 5.76 6.66 -3.20
N VAL A 20 5.36 6.52 -1.94
CA VAL A 20 6.08 6.99 -0.76
C VAL A 20 6.83 5.82 -0.13
N THR A 21 8.13 5.97 0.15
CA THR A 21 8.95 4.89 0.73
C THR A 21 9.62 5.32 2.04
N VAL A 22 9.45 4.52 3.09
CA VAL A 22 10.07 4.72 4.40
C VAL A 22 11.04 3.57 4.66
N GLU A 23 12.26 3.90 5.12
CA GLU A 23 13.29 2.94 5.49
C GLU A 23 13.56 3.01 6.99
N ALA A 24 13.86 1.87 7.60
CA ALA A 24 14.35 1.78 8.96
C ALA A 24 15.72 1.10 8.98
N SER A 25 16.70 1.74 9.62
CA SER A 25 18.00 1.15 9.95
C SER A 25 17.97 0.60 11.37
N TRP A 26 18.39 -0.65 11.56
CA TRP A 26 18.32 -1.38 12.84
C TRP A 26 19.66 -1.39 13.55
N TYR A 27 19.64 -1.24 14.87
CA TYR A 27 20.83 -1.27 15.72
C TYR A 27 20.59 -2.14 16.96
N ASN A 28 21.63 -2.85 17.43
CA ASN A 28 21.59 -3.59 18.70
C ASN A 28 21.79 -2.66 19.91
N SER A 29 21.85 -3.23 21.11
CA SER A 29 22.02 -2.47 22.37
C SER A 29 23.38 -1.77 22.51
N ASP A 30 24.37 -2.18 21.72
CA ASP A 30 25.70 -1.59 21.67
C ASP A 30 25.86 -0.57 20.53
N ASP A 31 24.74 -0.17 19.90
CA ASP A 31 24.66 0.71 18.72
C ASP A 31 25.39 0.16 17.47
N GLU A 32 25.57 -1.16 17.38
CA GLU A 32 26.07 -1.79 16.15
C GLU A 32 24.92 -1.99 15.15
N TYR A 33 25.20 -1.67 13.88
CA TYR A 33 24.23 -1.79 12.79
C TYR A 33 23.92 -3.25 12.46
N LEU A 34 22.63 -3.58 12.33
CA LEU A 34 22.11 -4.93 12.10
C LEU A 34 21.50 -5.13 10.71
N GLY A 35 21.28 -4.06 9.96
CA GLY A 35 20.58 -4.11 8.68
C GLY A 35 19.59 -2.98 8.52
N LYS A 36 18.87 -3.02 7.39
CA LYS A 36 17.83 -2.05 7.07
C LYS A 36 16.72 -2.71 6.29
N ASP A 37 15.51 -2.24 6.52
CA ASP A 37 14.30 -2.67 5.82
C ASP A 37 13.53 -1.45 5.35
N SER A 38 12.63 -1.64 4.39
CA SER A 38 11.76 -0.57 3.94
C SER A 38 10.33 -1.04 3.74
N THR A 39 9.42 -0.07 3.75
CA THR A 39 8.01 -0.25 3.40
C THR A 39 7.59 0.88 2.47
N ARG A 40 6.54 0.65 1.70
CA ARG A 40 6.03 1.62 0.74
C ARG A 40 4.51 1.75 0.83
N LEU A 41 4.03 2.89 0.34
CA LEU A 41 2.64 3.17 0.08
C LEU A 41 2.56 3.72 -1.35
N ALA A 42 1.69 3.17 -2.18
CA ALA A 42 1.60 3.48 -3.61
C ALA A 42 1.23 4.95 -3.87
N THR A 43 0.43 5.55 -3.00
CA THR A 43 0.05 6.96 -3.12
C THR A 43 -0.43 7.55 -1.80
N LEU A 44 -0.27 8.86 -1.66
CA LEU A 44 -0.74 9.61 -0.51
C LEU A 44 -1.44 10.89 -0.99
N GLY A 45 -2.73 11.00 -0.74
CA GLY A 45 -3.53 12.16 -1.11
C GLY A 45 -3.16 13.42 -0.31
N PRO A 46 -3.64 14.60 -0.74
CA PRO A 46 -3.40 15.84 -0.01
C PRO A 46 -3.98 15.76 1.41
N ASP A 47 -3.21 16.25 2.38
CA ASP A 47 -3.52 16.24 3.82
C ASP A 47 -3.72 14.83 4.44
N GLU A 48 -3.48 13.77 3.68
CA GLU A 48 -3.55 12.40 4.20
C GLU A 48 -2.29 12.07 5.00
N THR A 49 -2.49 11.24 6.03
CA THR A 49 -1.42 10.74 6.88
C THR A 49 -1.35 9.22 6.80
N TRP A 50 -0.13 8.71 6.65
CA TRP A 50 0.20 7.30 6.70
C TRP A 50 0.95 6.97 7.99
N ALA A 51 0.41 6.04 8.77
CA ALA A 51 1.10 5.45 9.90
C ALA A 51 2.01 4.32 9.41
N ALA A 52 3.19 4.68 8.91
CA ALA A 52 4.16 3.73 8.38
C ALA A 52 4.72 2.81 9.48
N ARG A 53 4.83 1.52 9.16
CA ARG A 53 5.56 0.54 9.96
C ARG A 53 6.51 -0.24 9.07
N VAL A 54 7.80 -0.12 9.36
CA VAL A 54 8.86 -0.92 8.75
C VAL A 54 9.17 -2.05 9.73
N TRP A 55 9.07 -3.30 9.28
CA TRP A 55 9.36 -4.47 10.10
C TRP A 55 10.79 -4.94 9.88
N ALA A 56 11.46 -5.35 10.96
CA ALA A 56 12.79 -5.96 10.84
C ALA A 56 12.63 -7.35 10.21
N LEU A 57 13.21 -7.56 9.04
CA LEU A 57 13.17 -8.84 8.34
C LEU A 57 14.53 -9.52 8.48
N ASP A 58 14.58 -10.59 9.27
CA ASP A 58 15.79 -11.39 9.51
C ASP A 58 17.03 -10.55 9.89
N PRO A 59 16.97 -9.72 10.96
CA PRO A 59 18.09 -8.87 11.35
C PRO A 59 19.32 -9.70 11.78
N ASP A 60 20.53 -9.17 11.54
CA ASP A 60 21.82 -9.80 11.91
C ASP A 60 22.10 -9.74 13.44
N GLY A 61 21.07 -9.87 14.26
CA GLY A 61 21.12 -9.74 15.71
C GLY A 61 19.77 -9.32 16.29
N GLU A 62 19.71 -9.10 17.60
CA GLU A 62 18.51 -8.60 18.28
C GLU A 62 18.42 -7.08 18.15
N PRO A 63 17.41 -6.52 17.45
CA PRO A 63 17.22 -5.08 17.39
C PRO A 63 16.89 -4.49 18.77
N ALA A 64 17.52 -3.38 19.11
CA ALA A 64 17.21 -2.59 20.30
C ALA A 64 16.72 -1.17 19.94
N ARG A 65 17.08 -0.68 18.75
CA ARG A 65 16.74 0.66 18.25
C ARG A 65 16.57 0.64 16.74
N ALA A 66 15.72 1.54 16.24
CA ALA A 66 15.56 1.83 14.82
C ALA A 66 15.73 3.33 14.56
N GLU A 67 16.40 3.68 13.46
CA GLU A 67 16.34 5.03 12.86
C GLU A 67 15.46 4.95 11.63
N VAL A 68 14.38 5.73 11.60
CA VAL A 68 13.38 5.70 10.52
C VAL A 68 13.48 6.98 9.72
N GLU A 69 13.59 6.85 8.40
CA GLU A 69 13.68 7.98 7.46
C GLU A 69 12.75 7.80 6.27
N LEU A 70 12.22 8.93 5.77
CA LEU A 70 11.54 8.99 4.49
C LEU A 70 12.63 9.05 3.40
N LEU A 71 12.69 8.04 2.52
CA LEU A 71 13.70 8.00 1.47
C LEU A 71 13.37 8.97 0.33
N ASP A 72 12.15 8.89 -0.19
CA ASP A 72 11.62 9.83 -1.18
C ASP A 72 10.12 9.53 -1.46
N SER A 73 9.45 10.44 -2.17
CA SER A 73 8.23 10.17 -2.91
C SER A 73 8.54 10.17 -4.41
N VAL A 74 8.32 9.06 -5.10
CA VAL A 74 8.64 8.91 -6.52
C VAL A 74 7.43 8.53 -7.35
N GLY A 75 7.41 8.98 -8.61
CA GLY A 75 6.40 8.60 -9.59
C GLY A 75 5.12 9.44 -9.54
N ALA A 76 4.24 9.16 -10.48
CA ALA A 76 2.89 9.70 -10.50
C ALA A 76 2.00 8.89 -9.56
N PRO A 77 0.93 9.50 -8.99
CA PRO A 77 -0.10 8.73 -8.32
C PRO A 77 -0.80 7.77 -9.31
N PRO A 78 -1.33 6.63 -8.82
CA PRO A 78 -2.17 5.72 -9.60
C PRO A 78 -3.26 6.48 -10.34
N THR A 79 -3.36 6.26 -11.64
CA THR A 79 -4.34 6.92 -12.49
C THR A 79 -5.03 5.89 -13.37
N ALA A 80 -6.34 5.73 -13.17
CA ALA A 80 -7.14 4.88 -14.02
C ALA A 80 -7.13 5.43 -15.45
N PRO A 81 -6.96 4.59 -16.48
CA PRO A 81 -7.16 5.02 -17.86
C PRO A 81 -8.57 5.56 -18.08
N ASP A 82 -8.70 6.50 -19.01
CA ASP A 82 -10.01 6.99 -19.42
C ASP A 82 -10.91 5.82 -19.86
N GLY A 83 -12.12 5.73 -19.30
CA GLY A 83 -13.07 4.65 -19.58
C GLY A 83 -12.93 3.42 -18.67
N VAL A 84 -11.91 3.36 -17.81
CA VAL A 84 -11.78 2.32 -16.78
C VAL A 84 -12.46 2.77 -15.49
N THR A 85 -13.26 1.90 -14.89
CA THR A 85 -14.01 2.22 -13.66
C THR A 85 -13.93 1.11 -12.64
N VAL A 86 -13.69 1.47 -11.37
CA VAL A 86 -13.89 0.55 -10.24
C VAL A 86 -15.39 0.57 -9.90
N GLU A 87 -16.07 -0.57 -10.05
CA GLU A 87 -17.53 -0.67 -9.85
C GLU A 87 -17.90 -0.92 -8.39
N ASP A 88 -17.21 -1.86 -7.75
CA ASP A 88 -17.36 -2.18 -6.34
C ASP A 88 -16.07 -2.77 -5.75
N SER A 89 -16.03 -2.80 -4.42
CA SER A 89 -15.02 -3.51 -3.66
C SER A 89 -15.47 -3.77 -2.24
N GLU A 90 -14.95 -4.83 -1.64
CA GLU A 90 -15.13 -5.19 -0.24
C GLU A 90 -13.80 -5.65 0.36
N VAL A 91 -13.67 -5.53 1.68
CA VAL A 91 -12.55 -6.08 2.43
C VAL A 91 -13.10 -7.08 3.45
N SER A 92 -12.51 -8.27 3.44
CA SER A 92 -12.71 -9.30 4.45
C SER A 92 -11.44 -9.43 5.28
N ILE A 93 -11.62 -9.50 6.59
CA ILE A 93 -10.55 -9.70 7.57
C ILE A 93 -10.86 -10.97 8.32
N ASP A 94 -9.96 -11.94 8.25
CA ASP A 94 -10.00 -13.17 9.03
C ASP A 94 -8.73 -13.31 9.88
N ASP A 95 -8.65 -14.36 10.70
CA ASP A 95 -7.60 -14.51 11.73
C ASP A 95 -6.17 -14.55 11.14
N THR A 96 -6.04 -14.75 9.82
CA THR A 96 -4.74 -14.97 9.16
C THR A 96 -4.49 -14.07 7.95
N SER A 97 -5.49 -13.35 7.46
CA SER A 97 -5.38 -12.57 6.23
C SER A 97 -6.34 -11.40 6.15
N ILE A 98 -5.93 -10.40 5.37
CA ILE A 98 -6.84 -9.39 4.84
C ILE A 98 -6.94 -9.65 3.34
N THR A 99 -8.16 -9.79 2.85
CA THR A 99 -8.43 -9.98 1.43
C THR A 99 -9.38 -8.89 0.96
N ALA A 100 -9.00 -8.19 -0.11
CA ALA A 100 -9.88 -7.27 -0.80
C ALA A 100 -10.34 -7.90 -2.11
N THR A 101 -11.63 -7.86 -2.37
CA THR A 101 -12.22 -8.26 -3.65
C THR A 101 -12.94 -7.08 -4.28
N GLY A 102 -13.16 -7.13 -5.59
CA GLY A 102 -13.91 -6.10 -6.28
C GLY A 102 -13.93 -6.26 -7.78
N ARG A 103 -14.49 -5.26 -8.46
CA ARG A 103 -14.71 -5.30 -9.91
C ARG A 103 -14.19 -4.05 -10.58
N ILE A 104 -13.39 -4.22 -11.64
CA ILE A 104 -12.90 -3.14 -12.50
C ILE A 104 -13.36 -3.41 -13.93
N HIS A 105 -14.11 -2.47 -14.49
CA HIS A 105 -14.67 -2.56 -15.84
C HIS A 105 -13.82 -1.75 -16.83
N ASN A 106 -13.43 -2.38 -17.93
CA ASN A 106 -12.81 -1.73 -19.08
C ASN A 106 -13.90 -1.25 -20.05
N GLY A 107 -14.39 -0.02 -19.87
CA GLY A 107 -15.39 0.58 -20.75
C GLY A 107 -14.81 1.18 -22.04
N THR A 108 -13.57 0.88 -22.40
CA THR A 108 -12.95 1.35 -23.64
C THR A 108 -13.32 0.45 -24.82
N ASP A 109 -12.97 0.88 -26.03
CA ASP A 109 -13.12 0.08 -27.26
C ASP A 109 -11.89 -0.78 -27.58
N ALA A 110 -10.92 -0.83 -26.66
CA ALA A 110 -9.65 -1.53 -26.83
C ALA A 110 -9.34 -2.45 -25.64
N GLU A 111 -8.46 -3.41 -25.89
CA GLU A 111 -7.88 -4.25 -24.83
C GLU A 111 -6.87 -3.44 -24.00
N ILE A 112 -6.88 -3.65 -22.68
CA ILE A 112 -5.88 -3.14 -21.76
C ILE A 112 -4.87 -4.26 -21.48
N GLY A 113 -3.66 -4.10 -22.00
CA GLY A 113 -2.62 -5.14 -21.89
C GLY A 113 -2.17 -5.42 -20.45
N TYR A 114 -2.20 -4.41 -19.57
CA TYR A 114 -1.91 -4.56 -18.15
C TYR A 114 -2.76 -3.59 -17.34
N LEU A 115 -3.41 -4.10 -16.29
CA LEU A 115 -4.18 -3.33 -15.34
C LEU A 115 -3.93 -3.87 -13.94
N GLU A 116 -3.63 -2.99 -13.00
CA GLU A 116 -3.51 -3.31 -11.59
C GLU A 116 -4.59 -2.65 -10.76
N SER A 117 -5.00 -3.35 -9.70
CA SER A 117 -5.80 -2.79 -8.62
C SER A 117 -4.89 -2.55 -7.43
N ILE A 118 -4.86 -1.32 -6.92
CA ILE A 118 -4.18 -0.96 -5.68
C ILE A 118 -5.24 -0.72 -4.61
N VAL A 119 -5.18 -1.45 -3.50
CA VAL A 119 -6.11 -1.33 -2.40
C VAL A 119 -5.38 -0.77 -1.18
N GLN A 120 -5.90 0.33 -0.64
CA GLN A 120 -5.41 0.96 0.58
C GLN A 120 -6.34 0.66 1.75
N LEU A 121 -5.75 0.37 2.91
CA LEU A 121 -6.47 0.13 4.16
C LEU A 121 -6.37 1.35 5.07
N GLN A 122 -7.50 1.76 5.65
CA GLN A 122 -7.61 2.94 6.49
C GLN A 122 -8.13 2.59 7.88
N ALA A 123 -7.63 3.31 8.88
CA ALA A 123 -8.19 3.33 10.22
C ALA A 123 -9.48 4.16 10.29
N GLY A 124 -10.22 4.05 11.40
CA GLY A 124 -11.51 4.74 11.57
C GLY A 124 -11.44 6.27 11.58
N ASP A 125 -10.24 6.86 11.71
CA ASP A 125 -9.99 8.29 11.60
C ASP A 125 -9.48 8.74 10.21
N GLY A 126 -9.40 7.81 9.25
CA GLY A 126 -8.89 8.05 7.91
C GLY A 126 -7.37 7.86 7.76
N THR A 127 -6.64 7.54 8.84
CA THR A 127 -5.20 7.27 8.75
C THR A 127 -4.92 6.04 7.89
N LEU A 128 -4.05 6.16 6.90
CA LEU A 128 -3.64 5.04 6.08
C LEU A 128 -2.74 4.10 6.88
N LEU A 129 -2.99 2.79 6.74
CA LEU A 129 -2.28 1.75 7.50
C LEU A 129 -1.31 0.97 6.61
N ALA A 130 -1.79 0.55 5.44
CA ALA A 130 -1.07 -0.27 4.48
C ALA A 130 -1.76 -0.22 3.12
N ASP A 131 -1.11 -0.76 2.11
CA ASP A 131 -1.72 -1.09 0.84
C ASP A 131 -1.34 -2.50 0.36
N GLY A 132 -1.99 -2.92 -0.70
CA GLY A 132 -1.72 -4.16 -1.42
C GLY A 132 -2.18 -4.01 -2.86
N TRP A 133 -1.75 -4.92 -3.72
CA TRP A 133 -2.11 -4.86 -5.13
C TRP A 133 -2.21 -6.24 -5.75
N THR A 134 -2.92 -6.31 -6.87
CA THR A 134 -2.98 -7.46 -7.76
C THR A 134 -3.17 -6.94 -9.19
N ASN A 135 -3.04 -7.80 -10.20
CA ASN A 135 -3.16 -7.38 -11.59
C ASN A 135 -3.85 -8.40 -12.48
N VAL A 136 -4.19 -7.93 -13.67
CA VAL A 136 -4.62 -8.72 -14.81
C VAL A 136 -3.89 -8.24 -16.06
N SER A 137 -3.69 -9.15 -17.00
CA SER A 137 -3.20 -8.83 -18.34
C SER A 137 -4.26 -9.13 -19.38
N ASP A 138 -4.17 -8.42 -20.51
CA ASP A 138 -5.01 -8.62 -21.69
C ASP A 138 -6.52 -8.54 -21.35
N LEU A 139 -6.94 -7.51 -20.59
CA LEU A 139 -8.35 -7.29 -20.25
C LEU A 139 -9.09 -6.74 -21.48
N PRO A 140 -10.00 -7.50 -22.12
CA PRO A 140 -10.64 -7.07 -23.35
C PRO A 140 -11.51 -5.83 -23.17
N ALA A 141 -11.82 -5.17 -24.29
CA ALA A 141 -12.80 -4.09 -24.34
C ALA A 141 -14.18 -4.55 -23.82
N ASP A 142 -14.85 -3.69 -23.06
CA ASP A 142 -16.17 -3.91 -22.46
C ASP A 142 -16.26 -5.08 -21.46
N GLU A 143 -15.12 -5.63 -21.03
CA GLU A 143 -15.07 -6.72 -20.04
C GLU A 143 -14.81 -6.21 -18.62
N THR A 144 -15.23 -7.01 -17.63
CA THR A 144 -15.02 -6.72 -16.21
C THR A 144 -14.10 -7.74 -15.58
N TRP A 145 -13.01 -7.25 -14.99
CA TRP A 145 -12.12 -8.05 -14.17
C TRP A 145 -12.64 -8.10 -12.72
N GLN A 146 -12.78 -9.32 -12.19
CA GLN A 146 -12.98 -9.56 -10.77
C GLN A 146 -11.61 -9.78 -10.11
N PHE A 147 -11.19 -8.87 -9.24
CA PHE A 147 -9.90 -8.96 -8.58
C PHE A 147 -10.03 -9.55 -7.17
N GLU A 148 -8.95 -10.18 -6.72
CA GLU A 148 -8.72 -10.58 -5.34
C GLU A 148 -7.28 -10.20 -4.99
N ALA A 149 -7.12 -9.28 -4.04
CA ALA A 149 -5.83 -8.82 -3.53
C ALA A 149 -5.64 -9.32 -2.11
N SER A 150 -4.53 -10.01 -1.85
CA SER A 150 -4.11 -10.32 -0.47
C SER A 150 -3.32 -9.14 0.09
N LEU A 151 -3.73 -8.67 1.26
CA LEU A 151 -3.11 -7.56 1.98
C LEU A 151 -2.55 -8.04 3.31
N SER A 152 -1.65 -7.25 3.88
CA SER A 152 -1.17 -7.45 5.24
C SER A 152 -1.08 -6.11 5.96
N SER A 153 -1.91 -5.93 6.98
CA SER A 153 -1.74 -4.83 7.95
C SER A 153 -0.94 -5.28 9.19
N ARG A 154 -0.54 -6.57 9.20
CA ARG A 154 0.19 -7.29 10.25
C ARG A 154 -0.60 -7.30 11.56
N ASP A 155 -0.12 -6.62 12.58
CA ASP A 155 -0.75 -6.57 13.91
C ASP A 155 -1.84 -5.50 14.02
N ARG A 156 -2.25 -4.90 12.89
CA ARG A 156 -3.21 -3.79 12.83
C ARG A 156 -4.56 -4.15 12.22
N ASP A 157 -4.84 -5.44 12.04
CA ASP A 157 -6.07 -5.89 11.36
C ASP A 157 -7.33 -5.37 12.09
N GLY A 158 -7.31 -5.35 13.43
CA GLY A 158 -8.41 -4.78 14.23
C GLY A 158 -8.54 -3.25 14.19
N GLN A 159 -7.64 -2.54 13.49
CA GLN A 159 -7.71 -1.09 13.29
C GLN A 159 -8.33 -0.73 11.93
N VAL A 160 -8.36 -1.67 10.98
CA VAL A 160 -8.91 -1.45 9.65
C VAL A 160 -10.41 -1.20 9.75
N ALA A 161 -10.86 -0.05 9.26
CA ALA A 161 -12.24 0.39 9.30
C ALA A 161 -12.81 0.71 7.92
N ASP A 162 -11.95 1.03 6.96
CA ASP A 162 -12.34 1.38 5.58
C ASP A 162 -11.23 1.02 4.59
N HIS A 163 -11.56 1.08 3.30
CA HIS A 163 -10.61 0.85 2.21
C HIS A 163 -10.87 1.74 1.00
N ARG A 164 -9.83 1.92 0.18
CA ARG A 164 -9.91 2.65 -1.10
C ARG A 164 -9.22 1.88 -2.19
N VAL A 165 -9.82 1.83 -3.38
CA VAL A 165 -9.28 1.11 -4.53
C VAL A 165 -8.95 2.07 -5.66
N PHE A 166 -7.78 1.88 -6.26
CA PHE A 166 -7.34 2.55 -7.48
C PHE A 166 -7.16 1.50 -8.58
N ALA A 167 -7.48 1.88 -9.82
CA ALA A 167 -7.04 1.16 -11.00
C ALA A 167 -5.86 1.93 -11.61
N ASP A 168 -4.84 1.22 -12.08
CA ASP A 168 -3.67 1.82 -12.74
C ASP A 168 -3.14 0.88 -13.82
N THR A 169 -2.47 1.40 -14.84
CA THR A 169 -1.87 0.55 -15.90
C THR A 169 -0.40 0.24 -15.68
N GLY A 170 0.19 0.69 -14.56
CA GLY A 170 1.64 0.77 -14.43
C GLY A 170 2.22 1.75 -15.45
N LEU A 171 3.38 2.33 -15.14
CA LEU A 171 4.18 3.08 -16.10
C LEU A 171 5.30 2.20 -16.66
#